data_AF-A0A956WMQ2-F1
#
_entry.id   AF-A0A956WMQ2-F1
#
_cell.length_a   1.000
_cell.length_b   1.000
_cell.length_c   1.000
_cell.angle_alpha   90.00
_cell.angle_beta   90.00
_cell.angle_gamma   90.00
#
_symmetry.space_group_name_H-M   'P 1'
#
loop_
_entity.id
_entity.type
_entity.pdbx_description
1 polymer ?
#
loop_
_entity_poly.entity_id
_entity_poly.type
_entity_poly.pdbx_seq_one_letter_code
_entity_poly.pdbx_strand_id
1 'polypeptide(L)'
;MCARSYRDLPPAALIEQAIARGEGFLTERGALAVSTGEHTGRSPKDKYMVRQGALADEIWWGDVNQPMPVEAFDQLRTDTGSHLAARDVFHAAVSVGAEEAHSLAVQLTTESAWSALFAHNLFLPARGTRHADAWTLWHA
;
A
#
# COMPACT_ATOMS: atom_id res chain seq x y z
N MET A 1 -0.83 -25.34 2.25
CA MET A 1 -2.08 -24.55 2.30
C MET A 1 -1.98 -23.50 1.20
N CYS A 2 -3.05 -23.24 0.45
CA CYS A 2 -3.05 -22.22 -0.60
C CYS A 2 -3.12 -20.83 0.05
N ALA A 3 -2.33 -19.87 -0.43
CA ALA A 3 -2.40 -18.48 -0.01
C ALA A 3 -3.80 -17.90 -0.25
N ARG A 4 -4.35 -17.17 0.72
CA ARG A 4 -5.69 -16.56 0.64
C ARG A 4 -5.61 -15.13 0.11
N SER A 5 -6.62 -14.74 -0.66
CA SER A 5 -6.79 -13.38 -1.16
C SER A 5 -8.11 -12.83 -0.64
N TYR A 6 -8.04 -11.72 0.09
CA TYR A 6 -9.17 -10.99 0.63
C TYR A 6 -9.34 -9.69 -0.16
N ARG A 7 -10.56 -9.34 -0.56
CA ARG A 7 -10.83 -8.15 -1.36
C ARG A 7 -11.85 -7.26 -0.66
N ASP A 8 -11.50 -5.98 -0.52
CA ASP A 8 -12.38 -4.90 -0.06
C ASP A 8 -13.13 -5.26 1.24
N LEU A 9 -12.42 -5.88 2.19
CA LEU A 9 -13.01 -6.25 3.47
C LEU A 9 -13.47 -4.99 4.23
N PRO A 10 -14.64 -5.05 4.89
CA PRO A 10 -15.10 -3.94 5.72
C PRO A 10 -14.19 -3.76 6.94
N PRO A 11 -14.16 -2.55 7.55
CA PRO A 11 -13.30 -2.26 8.70
C PRO A 11 -13.39 -3.28 9.84
N ALA A 12 -14.60 -3.74 10.19
CA ALA A 12 -14.79 -4.73 11.24
C ALA A 12 -14.04 -6.05 10.94
N ALA A 13 -14.14 -6.54 9.71
CA ALA A 13 -13.45 -7.76 9.29
C ALA A 13 -11.92 -7.56 9.25
N LEU A 14 -11.45 -6.38 8.84
CA LEU A 14 -10.01 -6.06 8.88
C LEU A 14 -9.47 -6.01 10.31
N ILE A 15 -10.23 -5.46 11.25
CA ILE A 15 -9.89 -5.45 12.68
C ILE A 15 -9.82 -6.89 13.22
N GLU A 16 -10.82 -7.72 12.91
CA GLU A 16 -10.82 -9.14 13.31
C GLU A 16 -9.61 -9.90 12.75
N GLN A 17 -9.27 -9.67 11.47
CA GLN A 17 -8.08 -10.26 10.85
C GLN A 17 -6.79 -9.78 11.52
N ALA A 18 -6.65 -8.48 11.79
CA ALA A 18 -5.48 -7.93 12.46
C ALA A 18 -5.27 -8.56 13.85
N ILE A 19 -6.34 -8.71 14.64
CA ILE A 19 -6.27 -9.36 15.96
C ILE A 19 -5.93 -10.84 15.82
N ALA A 20 -6.60 -11.57 14.93
CA ALA A 20 -6.38 -13.00 14.73
C ALA A 20 -4.96 -13.32 14.24
N ARG A 21 -4.33 -12.39 13.52
CA ARG A 21 -2.96 -12.48 13.01
C ARG A 21 -1.91 -11.95 13.99
N GLY A 22 -2.31 -11.45 15.15
CA GLY A 22 -1.41 -10.87 16.15
C GLY A 22 -0.76 -9.55 15.71
N GLU A 23 -1.36 -8.85 14.75
CA GLU A 23 -0.87 -7.58 14.22
C GLU A 23 -1.18 -6.39 15.16
N GLY A 24 -2.08 -6.57 16.11
CA GLY A 24 -2.50 -5.56 17.07
C GLY A 24 -3.50 -6.08 18.08
N PHE A 25 -4.03 -5.18 18.90
CA PHE A 25 -5.03 -5.48 19.92
C PHE A 25 -6.04 -4.34 20.08
N LEU A 26 -7.21 -4.65 20.64
CA LEU A 26 -8.20 -3.62 20.96
C LEU A 26 -7.85 -2.93 22.28
N THR A 27 -7.83 -1.61 22.24
CA THR A 27 -7.81 -0.78 23.45
C THR A 27 -9.15 -0.86 24.19
N GLU A 28 -9.18 -0.40 25.43
CA GLU A 28 -10.41 -0.31 26.24
C GLU A 28 -11.53 0.52 25.57
N ARG A 29 -11.17 1.40 24.62
CA ARG A 29 -12.12 2.25 23.87
C ARG A 29 -12.50 1.67 22.51
N GLY A 30 -12.09 0.44 22.20
CA GLY A 30 -12.42 -0.25 20.95
C GLY A 30 -11.58 0.16 19.73
N ALA A 31 -10.59 1.05 19.89
CA ALA A 31 -9.64 1.33 18.81
C ALA A 31 -8.63 0.18 18.68
N LEU A 32 -8.27 -0.19 17.44
CA LEU A 32 -7.16 -1.09 17.16
C LEU A 32 -5.84 -0.36 17.37
N ALA A 33 -5.03 -0.83 18.32
CA ALA A 33 -3.66 -0.40 18.53
C ALA A 33 -2.69 -1.39 17.88
N VAL A 34 -1.70 -0.86 17.16
CA VAL A 34 -0.65 -1.63 16.46
C VAL A 34 0.73 -1.09 16.83
N SER A 35 1.77 -1.91 16.68
CA SER A 35 3.17 -1.48 16.78
C SER A 35 3.81 -1.59 15.41
N THR A 36 4.50 -0.53 14.95
CA THR A 36 5.20 -0.52 13.66
C THR A 36 6.65 -1.01 13.76
N GLY A 37 7.04 -1.55 14.92
CA GLY A 37 8.38 -2.07 15.17
C GLY A 37 9.43 -0.98 15.25
N GLU A 38 10.57 -1.19 14.59
CA GLU A 38 11.71 -0.27 14.59
C GLU A 38 11.39 1.09 13.93
N HIS A 39 10.56 1.06 12.88
CA HIS A 39 10.25 2.25 12.09
C HIS A 39 8.99 2.94 12.62
N THR A 40 9.16 3.92 13.51
CA THR A 40 8.06 4.72 14.10
C THR A 40 7.79 6.02 13.34
N GLY A 41 8.36 6.17 12.14
CA GLY A 41 8.27 7.37 11.33
C GLY A 41 8.67 7.09 9.88
N ARG A 42 8.77 8.14 9.08
CA ARG A 42 9.23 8.03 7.69
C ARG A 42 10.74 7.76 7.66
N SER A 43 11.20 7.09 6.61
CA SER A 43 12.61 6.91 6.28
C SER A 43 12.97 7.67 4.99
N PRO A 44 13.24 8.99 5.04
CA PRO A 44 13.42 9.80 3.84
C PRO A 44 14.58 9.34 2.94
N LYS A 45 15.62 8.76 3.54
CA LYS A 45 16.80 8.26 2.83
C LYS A 45 16.53 6.97 2.05
N ASP A 46 15.42 6.29 2.31
CA ASP A 46 15.04 5.04 1.64
C ASP A 46 13.92 5.26 0.60
N LYS A 47 13.67 6.52 0.22
CA LYS A 47 12.74 6.89 -0.86
C LYS A 47 13.52 7.09 -2.16
N TYR A 48 13.11 6.38 -3.19
CA TYR A 48 13.68 6.48 -4.53
C TYR A 48 12.61 6.73 -5.60
N MET A 49 13.02 7.30 -6.73
CA MET A 49 12.21 7.43 -7.94
C MET A 49 12.98 6.80 -9.10
N VAL A 50 12.30 5.96 -9.88
CA VAL A 50 12.92 5.29 -11.03
C VAL A 50 13.28 6.34 -12.08
N ARG A 51 14.55 6.36 -12.50
CA ARG A 51 15.02 7.27 -13.54
C ARG A 51 14.82 6.62 -14.91
N GLN A 52 13.69 6.93 -15.56
CA GLN A 52 13.31 6.33 -16.83
C GLN A 52 12.70 7.34 -17.81
N GLY A 53 13.12 7.24 -19.08
CA GLY A 53 12.48 7.91 -20.21
C GLY A 53 12.46 9.44 -20.11
N ALA A 54 11.53 10.05 -20.85
CA ALA A 54 11.35 11.51 -20.88
C ALA A 54 10.94 12.10 -19.52
N LEU A 55 10.30 11.30 -18.65
CA LEU A 55 9.90 11.72 -17.32
C LEU A 55 11.10 12.09 -16.43
N ALA A 56 12.28 11.56 -16.75
CA ALA A 56 13.49 11.86 -15.99
C ALA A 56 13.87 13.34 -16.06
N ASP A 57 13.50 14.06 -17.12
CA ASP A 57 13.81 15.49 -17.26
C ASP A 57 12.81 16.38 -16.50
N GLU A 58 11.66 15.83 -16.09
CA GLU A 58 10.61 16.54 -15.34
C GLU A 58 10.79 16.43 -13.81
N ILE A 59 11.61 15.48 -13.35
CA ILE A 59 11.80 15.22 -11.92
C ILE A 59 12.87 16.15 -11.33
N TRP A 60 12.54 16.79 -10.22
CA TRP A 60 13.50 17.57 -9.42
C TRP A 60 14.40 16.63 -8.60
N TRP A 61 15.52 16.21 -9.20
CA TRP A 61 16.49 15.29 -8.58
C TRP A 61 17.30 15.94 -7.45
N GLY A 62 17.64 15.15 -6.43
CA GLY A 62 18.49 15.55 -5.31
C GLY A 62 18.35 14.59 -4.13
N ASP A 63 18.78 15.02 -2.94
CA ASP A 63 18.73 14.20 -1.72
C ASP A 63 17.31 13.72 -1.33
N VAL A 64 16.27 14.44 -1.79
CA VAL A 64 14.86 14.11 -1.53
C VAL A 64 14.28 13.14 -2.57
N ASN A 65 14.62 13.33 -3.85
CA ASN A 65 14.18 12.50 -4.96
C ASN A 65 15.41 11.79 -5.51
N GLN A 66 15.76 10.67 -4.89
CA GLN A 66 16.95 9.91 -5.22
C GLN A 66 16.68 9.02 -6.44
N PRO A 67 17.56 9.00 -7.45
CA PRO A 67 17.36 8.19 -8.64
C PRO A 67 17.60 6.70 -8.34
N MET A 68 16.75 5.84 -8.88
CA MET A 68 16.93 4.39 -8.91
C MET A 68 17.02 3.92 -10.38
N PRO A 69 18.00 3.08 -10.74
CA PRO A 69 18.04 2.44 -12.06
C PRO A 69 16.82 1.53 -12.29
N VAL A 70 16.37 1.42 -13.54
CA VAL A 70 15.21 0.59 -13.90
C VAL A 70 15.43 -0.87 -13.50
N GLU A 71 16.64 -1.39 -13.68
CA GLU A 71 17.00 -2.78 -13.40
C GLU A 71 16.89 -3.09 -11.90
N ALA A 72 17.27 -2.14 -11.05
CA ALA A 72 17.15 -2.27 -9.60
C ALA A 72 15.67 -2.28 -9.15
N PHE A 73 14.84 -1.45 -9.79
CA PHE A 73 13.40 -1.44 -9.55
C PHE A 73 12.74 -2.75 -10.01
N ASP A 74 13.10 -3.26 -11.20
CA ASP A 74 12.56 -4.51 -11.72
C ASP A 74 12.88 -5.70 -10.82
N GLN A 75 14.10 -5.73 -10.26
CA GLN A 75 14.47 -6.72 -9.25
C GLN A 75 13.62 -6.58 -7.99
N LEU A 76 13.54 -5.37 -7.41
CA LEU A 76 12.72 -5.09 -6.22
C LEU A 76 11.25 -5.48 -6.42
N ARG A 77 10.70 -5.15 -7.59
CA ARG A 77 9.33 -5.49 -7.98
C ARG A 77 9.14 -7.00 -8.07
N THR A 78 10.09 -7.71 -8.66
CA THR A 78 10.05 -9.18 -8.77
C THR A 78 10.09 -9.86 -7.40
N ASP A 79 10.96 -9.39 -6.52
CA ASP A 79 11.11 -9.94 -5.16
C ASP A 79 9.86 -9.67 -4.32
N THR A 80 9.35 -8.43 -4.36
CA THR A 80 8.12 -8.02 -3.67
C THR A 80 6.90 -8.82 -4.17
N GLY A 81 6.77 -8.97 -5.49
CA GLY A 81 5.69 -9.75 -6.09
C GLY A 81 5.74 -11.22 -5.69
N SER A 82 6.94 -11.81 -5.70
CA SER A 82 7.18 -13.18 -5.26
C SER A 82 6.82 -13.38 -3.78
N HIS A 83 7.20 -12.44 -2.92
CA HIS A 83 6.89 -12.46 -1.50
C HIS A 83 5.38 -12.42 -1.24
N LEU A 84 4.68 -11.46 -1.85
CA LEU A 84 3.23 -11.31 -1.70
C LEU A 84 2.45 -12.52 -2.26
N ALA A 85 2.91 -13.12 -3.36
CA ALA A 85 2.27 -14.30 -3.95
C ALA A 85 2.32 -15.54 -3.04
N ALA A 86 3.26 -15.59 -2.10
CA ALA A 86 3.42 -16.69 -1.15
C ALA A 86 2.65 -16.49 0.18
N ARG A 87 1.86 -15.41 0.31
CA ARG A 87 1.24 -14.96 1.56
C ARG A 87 -0.26 -14.73 1.41
N ASP A 88 -0.95 -14.75 2.54
CA ASP A 88 -2.31 -14.23 2.61
C ASP A 88 -2.27 -12.72 2.38
N VAL A 89 -3.06 -12.21 1.43
CA VAL A 89 -3.06 -10.79 1.03
C VAL A 89 -4.44 -10.16 1.09
N PHE A 90 -4.44 -8.86 1.38
CA PHE A 90 -5.59 -7.98 1.39
C PHE A 90 -5.48 -7.00 0.23
N HIS A 91 -6.54 -6.92 -0.57
CA HIS A 91 -6.69 -5.95 -1.65
C HIS A 91 -7.69 -4.88 -1.23
N ALA A 92 -7.34 -3.61 -1.48
CA ALA A 92 -8.24 -2.49 -1.26
C ALA A 92 -8.27 -1.58 -2.49
N ALA A 93 -9.47 -1.38 -3.02
CA ALA A 93 -9.76 -0.37 -4.04
C ALA A 93 -10.16 0.95 -3.37
N VAL A 94 -9.37 1.99 -3.59
CA VAL A 94 -9.56 3.32 -2.97
C VAL A 94 -9.28 4.45 -3.98
N SER A 95 -9.53 5.70 -3.59
CA SER A 95 -9.23 6.87 -4.42
C SER A 95 -8.57 8.01 -3.64
N VAL A 96 -7.83 8.85 -4.36
CA VAL A 96 -7.18 10.06 -3.86
C VAL A 96 -7.69 11.26 -4.66
N GLY A 97 -8.06 12.35 -3.97
CA GLY A 97 -8.63 13.54 -4.58
C GLY A 97 -10.15 13.54 -4.50
N ALA A 98 -10.71 14.53 -3.79
CA ALA A 98 -12.15 14.60 -3.54
C ALA A 98 -12.97 15.05 -4.76
N GLU A 99 -12.35 15.82 -5.66
CA GLU A 99 -12.94 16.26 -6.92
C GLU A 99 -12.80 15.17 -7.98
N GLU A 100 -13.92 14.77 -8.56
CA GLU A 100 -14.01 13.63 -9.48
C GLU A 100 -13.11 13.80 -10.72
N ALA A 101 -13.03 15.01 -11.27
CA ALA A 101 -12.21 15.33 -12.44
C ALA A 101 -10.69 15.15 -12.20
N HIS A 102 -10.26 15.16 -10.94
CA HIS A 102 -8.85 15.02 -10.55
C HIS A 102 -8.60 13.78 -9.67
N SER A 103 -9.61 12.93 -9.52
CA SER A 103 -9.52 11.74 -8.68
C SER A 103 -8.62 10.69 -9.32
N LEU A 104 -7.71 10.14 -8.53
CA LEU A 104 -6.85 9.02 -8.91
C LEU A 104 -7.34 7.73 -8.25
N ALA A 105 -7.58 6.70 -9.04
CA ALA A 105 -7.87 5.36 -8.54
C ALA A 105 -6.57 4.68 -8.04
N VAL A 106 -6.65 4.01 -6.90
CA VAL A 106 -5.53 3.27 -6.30
C VAL A 106 -5.96 1.85 -5.95
N GLN A 107 -5.10 0.88 -6.29
CA GLN A 107 -5.23 -0.53 -5.91
C GLN A 107 -4.09 -0.89 -4.97
N LEU A 108 -4.42 -1.09 -3.69
CA LEU A 108 -3.47 -1.59 -2.71
C LEU A 108 -3.50 -3.13 -2.70
N THR A 109 -2.32 -3.74 -2.64
CA THR A 109 -2.13 -5.14 -2.22
C THR A 109 -1.17 -5.16 -1.04
N THR A 110 -1.57 -5.78 0.07
CA THR A 110 -0.73 -5.91 1.25
C THR A 110 -0.91 -7.22 1.98
N GLU A 111 0.12 -7.74 2.66
CA GLU A 111 -0.01 -8.90 3.54
C GLU A 111 -0.53 -8.57 4.96
N SER A 112 -0.67 -7.27 5.28
CA SER A 112 -1.11 -6.77 6.59
C SER A 112 -2.58 -6.35 6.59
N ALA A 113 -3.37 -6.92 7.49
CA ALA A 113 -4.77 -6.54 7.66
C ALA A 113 -4.90 -5.11 8.21
N TRP A 114 -4.07 -4.71 9.17
CA TRP A 114 -4.10 -3.36 9.72
C TRP A 114 -3.68 -2.30 8.70
N SER A 115 -2.77 -2.62 7.77
CA SER A 115 -2.36 -1.71 6.69
C SER A 115 -3.48 -1.49 5.68
N ALA A 116 -4.26 -2.53 5.38
CA ALA A 116 -5.48 -2.39 4.58
C ALA A 116 -6.54 -1.52 5.30
N LEU A 117 -6.70 -1.67 6.62
CA LEU A 117 -7.57 -0.80 7.42
C LEU A 117 -7.09 0.66 7.42
N PHE A 118 -5.77 0.87 7.51
CA PHE A 118 -5.17 2.20 7.42
C PHE A 118 -5.49 2.84 6.08
N ALA A 119 -5.36 2.12 4.97
CA ALA A 119 -5.72 2.61 3.64
C ALA A 119 -7.22 2.95 3.53
N HIS A 120 -8.10 2.12 4.08
CA HIS A 120 -9.53 2.41 4.16
C HIS A 120 -9.82 3.73 4.90
N ASN A 121 -9.10 4.03 5.98
CA ASN A 121 -9.32 5.24 6.78
C ASN A 121 -8.67 6.49 6.17
N LEU A 122 -7.54 6.33 5.47
CA LEU A 122 -6.78 7.44 4.91
C LEU A 122 -7.35 7.92 3.57
N PHE A 123 -7.75 6.99 2.72
CA PHE A 123 -8.20 7.27 1.37
C PHE A 123 -9.72 7.42 1.28
N LEU A 124 -10.19 7.92 0.13
CA LEU A 124 -11.61 7.96 -0.16
C LEU A 124 -12.07 6.59 -0.72
N PRO A 125 -13.35 6.22 -0.54
CA PRO A 125 -13.90 5.05 -1.22
C PRO A 125 -13.64 5.07 -2.72
N ALA A 126 -13.46 3.91 -3.34
CA ALA A 126 -13.33 3.84 -4.79
C ALA A 126 -14.55 4.48 -5.49
N ARG A 127 -14.30 5.37 -6.44
CA ARG A 127 -15.33 6.02 -7.26
C ARG A 127 -15.19 5.55 -8.70
N GLY A 128 -16.21 4.87 -9.21
CA GLY A 128 -16.29 4.45 -10.62
C GLY A 128 -15.28 3.38 -11.05
N THR A 129 -15.59 2.69 -12.15
CA THR A 129 -14.75 1.64 -12.72
C THR A 129 -13.84 2.20 -13.80
N ARG A 130 -12.62 2.60 -13.43
CA ARG A 130 -11.47 2.52 -14.35
C ARG A 130 -10.31 1.84 -13.65
N HIS A 131 -10.53 0.58 -13.30
CA HIS A 131 -9.48 -0.28 -12.72
C HIS A 131 -8.26 -0.44 -13.64
N ALA A 132 -8.43 -0.25 -14.96
CA ALA A 132 -7.36 -0.41 -15.94
C ALA A 132 -6.24 0.65 -15.83
N ASP A 133 -6.56 1.84 -15.33
CA ASP A 133 -5.60 2.98 -15.23
C ASP A 133 -5.22 3.30 -13.76
N ALA A 134 -5.55 2.41 -12.83
CA ALA A 134 -5.32 2.65 -11.41
C ALA A 134 -3.84 2.57 -11.03
N TRP A 135 -3.41 3.46 -10.15
CA TRP A 135 -2.11 3.34 -9.49
C TRP A 135 -2.09 2.10 -8.63
N THR A 136 -1.03 1.29 -8.73
CA THR A 136 -0.89 0.08 -7.92
C THR A 136 0.12 0.33 -6.80
N LEU A 137 -0.27 -0.01 -5.57
CA LEU A 137 0.56 0.04 -4.38
C LEU A 137 0.77 -1.38 -3.85
N TRP A 138 2.02 -1.84 -3.81
CA TRP A 138 2.40 -3.09 -3.15
C TRP A 138 3.05 -2.76 -1.82
N HIS A 139 2.51 -3.35 -0.74
CA HIS A 139 2.99 -3.17 0.62
C HIS A 139 3.27 -4.54 1.24
N ALA A 140 4.55 -4.91 1.22
CA ALA A 140 5.12 -6.13 1.77
C ALA A 140 6.04 -5.77 2.94
#